data_AF-A0AAT9P762-F1
#
_entry.id   AF-A0AAT9P762-F1
#
_cell.length_a   1.000
_cell.length_b   1.000
_cell.length_c   1.000
_cell.angle_alpha   90.00
_cell.angle_beta   90.00
_cell.angle_gamma   90.00
#
_symmetry.space_group_name_H-M   'P 1'
#
loop_
_entity.id
_entity.type
_entity.pdbx_description
1 polymer ?
#
loop_
_entity_poly.entity_id
_entity_poly.type
_entity_poly.pdbx_seq_one_letter_code
_entity_poly.pdbx_strand_id
1 'polypeptide(L)'
;MRDYLNIRLSYEAKYFIESIQTQLQESLQKSISESEMPLIEKSIKSFINNELKGFDPKTIDAISITTILKVSSSSVIEGAFKYSKNFSLDEWIKIENEMNAFRIDKNIEVGSLTPKLYLEKDVISGLNQYQKDFMKESMIRVVRLSYVISIVVFAYYKYIFHIES
;
A
#
# COMPACT_ATOMS: atom_id res chain seq x y z
N MET A 1 -14.17 -6.44 3.59
CA MET A 1 -14.17 -5.66 4.86
C MET A 1 -12.73 -5.27 5.17
N ARG A 2 -12.47 -4.05 5.68
CA ARG A 2 -11.14 -3.52 5.98
C ARG A 2 -10.99 -3.24 7.48
N ASP A 3 -9.79 -3.42 8.03
CA ASP A 3 -9.48 -3.18 9.44
C ASP A 3 -8.24 -2.29 9.60
N TYR A 4 -8.14 -1.64 10.77
CA TYR A 4 -6.95 -0.88 11.14
C TYR A 4 -5.85 -1.77 11.69
N LEU A 5 -4.65 -1.62 11.16
CA LEU A 5 -3.43 -2.27 11.64
C LEU A 5 -2.48 -1.20 12.20
N ASN A 6 -2.26 -1.25 13.52
CA ASN A 6 -1.33 -0.36 14.21
C ASN A 6 0.03 -1.05 14.34
N ILE A 7 1.00 -0.65 13.51
CA ILE A 7 2.35 -1.20 13.55
C ILE A 7 3.39 -0.14 13.26
N ARG A 8 4.47 -0.12 14.06
CA ARG A 8 5.64 0.71 13.78
C ARG A 8 6.48 0.07 12.68
N LEU A 9 6.59 0.75 11.55
CA LEU A 9 7.42 0.32 10.42
C LEU A 9 8.90 0.61 10.68
N SER A 10 9.77 -0.24 10.11
CA SER A 10 11.22 0.00 10.12
C SER A 10 11.57 1.19 9.22
N TYR A 11 12.80 1.71 9.36
CA TYR A 11 13.27 2.80 8.51
C TYR A 11 13.27 2.38 7.03
N GLU A 12 13.74 1.17 6.75
CA GLU A 12 13.81 0.58 5.41
C GLU A 12 12.41 0.46 4.79
N ALA A 13 11.43 -0.08 5.54
CA ALA A 13 10.06 -0.16 5.06
C ALA A 13 9.48 1.22 4.72
N LYS A 14 9.73 2.23 5.55
CA LYS A 14 9.28 3.60 5.29
C LYS A 14 9.90 4.15 4.02
N TYR A 15 11.21 4.00 3.87
CA TYR A 15 11.94 4.42 2.67
C TYR A 15 11.36 3.81 1.40
N PHE A 16 11.17 2.48 1.38
CA PHE A 16 10.61 1.79 0.21
C PHE A 16 9.17 2.22 -0.08
N ILE A 17 8.32 2.33 0.95
CA ILE A 17 6.94 2.79 0.81
C ILE A 17 6.91 4.20 0.23
N GLU A 18 7.66 5.15 0.79
CA GLU A 18 7.66 6.54 0.33
C GLU A 18 8.18 6.67 -1.09
N SER A 19 9.22 5.92 -1.45
CA SER A 19 9.73 5.88 -2.82
C SER A 19 8.67 5.38 -3.81
N ILE A 20 8.00 4.26 -3.49
CA ILE A 20 6.91 3.72 -4.31
C ILE A 20 5.75 4.73 -4.40
N GLN A 21 5.37 5.35 -3.28
CA GLN A 21 4.30 6.34 -3.24
C GLN A 21 4.60 7.50 -4.18
N THR A 22 5.79 8.06 -4.12
CA THR A 22 6.21 9.17 -5.01
C THR A 22 6.13 8.76 -6.47
N GLN A 23 6.79 7.65 -6.84
CA GLN A 23 6.84 7.19 -8.24
C GLN A 23 5.44 6.90 -8.81
N LEU A 24 4.60 6.20 -8.05
CA LEU A 24 3.26 5.84 -8.50
C LEU A 24 2.30 7.03 -8.46
N GLN A 25 2.45 7.96 -7.50
CA GLN A 25 1.62 9.16 -7.44
C GLN A 25 1.92 10.09 -8.61
N GLU A 26 3.19 10.26 -9.00
CA GLU A 26 3.57 11.02 -10.19
C GLU A 26 3.01 10.37 -11.46
N SER A 27 3.11 9.04 -11.57
CA SER A 27 2.58 8.29 -12.71
C SER A 27 1.05 8.44 -12.81
N LEU A 28 0.36 8.38 -11.68
CA LEU A 28 -1.09 8.60 -11.57
C LEU A 28 -1.49 10.01 -12.01
N GLN A 29 -0.77 11.04 -11.53
CA GLN A 29 -1.04 12.43 -11.89
C GLN A 29 -0.78 12.72 -13.37
N LYS A 30 0.19 12.04 -13.99
CA LYS A 30 0.45 12.16 -15.44
C LYS A 30 -0.59 11.41 -16.28
N SER A 31 -1.09 10.27 -15.78
CA SER A 31 -1.97 9.38 -16.54
C SER A 31 -3.44 9.76 -16.45
N ILE A 32 -3.88 10.30 -15.32
CA ILE A 32 -5.24 10.84 -15.16
C ILE A 32 -5.20 12.29 -15.61
N SER A 33 -5.60 12.53 -16.85
CA SER A 33 -5.79 13.84 -17.42
C SER A 33 -6.87 14.64 -16.67
N GLU A 34 -6.86 15.96 -16.87
CA GLU A 34 -7.92 16.88 -16.43
C GLU A 34 -9.33 16.48 -16.94
N SER A 35 -9.44 15.55 -17.91
CA SER A 35 -10.71 15.10 -18.48
C SER A 35 -11.35 13.91 -17.75
N GLU A 36 -10.58 13.03 -17.10
CA GLU A 36 -11.15 11.86 -16.40
C GLU A 36 -11.73 12.22 -15.02
N MET A 37 -11.11 13.16 -14.30
CA MET A 37 -11.61 13.60 -12.99
C MET A 37 -13.06 14.15 -13.06
N PRO A 38 -13.41 15.02 -14.01
CA PRO A 38 -14.80 15.43 -14.23
C PRO A 38 -15.76 14.27 -14.52
N LEU A 39 -15.31 13.22 -15.22
CA LEU A 39 -16.14 12.03 -15.50
C LEU A 39 -16.43 11.23 -14.23
N ILE A 40 -15.43 11.08 -13.35
CA ILE A 40 -15.60 10.43 -12.04
C ILE A 40 -16.58 11.23 -11.19
N GLU A 41 -16.38 12.55 -11.07
CA GLU A 41 -17.25 13.42 -10.27
C GLU A 41 -18.69 13.45 -10.82
N LYS A 42 -18.86 13.48 -12.14
CA LYS A 42 -20.17 13.35 -12.79
C LYS A 42 -20.84 12.02 -12.48
N SER A 43 -20.08 10.93 -12.45
CA SER A 43 -20.59 9.60 -12.11
C SER A 43 -21.06 9.53 -10.66
N ILE A 44 -20.30 10.10 -9.72
CA ILE A 44 -20.69 10.21 -8.31
C ILE A 44 -21.95 11.06 -8.17
N LYS A 45 -22.03 12.21 -8.85
CA LYS A 45 -23.22 13.08 -8.83
C LYS A 45 -24.47 12.38 -9.37
N SER A 46 -24.30 11.60 -10.44
CA SER A 46 -25.39 10.82 -11.03
C SER A 46 -25.89 9.74 -10.08
N PHE A 47 -24.98 9.06 -9.37
CA PHE A 47 -25.32 8.10 -8.33
C PHE A 47 -26.13 8.75 -7.20
N ILE A 48 -25.63 9.87 -6.65
CA ILE A 48 -26.30 10.63 -5.59
C ILE A 48 -27.73 11.02 -6.00
N ASN A 49 -27.88 11.58 -7.20
CA ASN A 49 -29.19 11.99 -7.72
C ASN A 49 -30.15 10.82 -7.94
N ASN A 50 -29.64 9.60 -8.13
CA ASN A 50 -30.47 8.42 -8.38
C ASN A 50 -30.86 7.69 -7.11
N GLU A 51 -29.92 7.49 -6.19
CA GLU A 51 -30.14 6.72 -4.97
C GLU A 51 -30.75 7.56 -3.83
N LEU A 52 -30.53 8.87 -3.83
CA LEU A 52 -31.02 9.76 -2.76
C LEU A 52 -32.29 10.53 -3.14
N LYS A 53 -33.06 10.06 -4.13
CA LYS A 53 -34.30 10.72 -4.62
C LYS A 53 -35.37 11.01 -3.55
N GLY A 54 -35.33 10.32 -2.40
CA GLY A 54 -36.23 10.54 -1.27
C GLY A 54 -35.90 11.74 -0.38
N PHE A 55 -34.77 12.42 -0.61
CA PHE A 55 -34.33 13.60 0.14
C PHE A 55 -34.81 14.90 -0.52
N ASP A 56 -34.89 15.99 0.25
CA ASP A 56 -35.23 17.33 -0.25
C ASP A 56 -34.27 17.76 -1.39
N PRO A 57 -34.77 18.11 -2.59
CA PRO A 57 -33.93 18.52 -3.71
C PRO A 57 -32.92 19.61 -3.39
N LYS A 58 -33.27 20.59 -2.53
CA LYS A 58 -32.35 21.65 -2.12
C LYS A 58 -31.13 21.13 -1.37
N THR A 59 -31.31 20.03 -0.62
CA THR A 59 -30.23 19.36 0.12
C THR A 59 -29.30 18.63 -0.85
N ILE A 60 -29.86 17.96 -1.85
CA ILE A 60 -29.09 17.25 -2.88
C ILE A 60 -28.28 18.23 -3.74
N ASP A 61 -28.91 19.34 -4.15
CA ASP A 61 -28.29 20.37 -4.99
C ASP A 61 -27.13 21.09 -4.29
N ALA A 62 -27.14 21.14 -2.95
CA ALA A 62 -26.08 21.75 -2.15
C ALA A 62 -24.84 20.83 -1.96
N ILE A 63 -24.86 19.59 -2.46
CA ILE A 63 -23.73 18.67 -2.32
C ILE A 63 -22.62 19.03 -3.31
N SER A 64 -21.47 19.43 -2.78
CA SER A 64 -20.22 19.55 -3.53
C SER A 64 -19.46 18.22 -3.48
N ILE A 65 -18.87 17.82 -4.61
CA ILE A 65 -18.07 16.60 -4.72
C ILE A 65 -16.65 17.04 -5.03
N THR A 66 -15.69 16.52 -4.26
CA THR A 66 -14.27 16.71 -4.52
C THR A 66 -13.60 15.36 -4.41
N THR A 67 -12.97 14.91 -5.49
CA THR A 67 -12.32 13.60 -5.53
C THR A 67 -10.82 13.75 -5.53
N ILE A 68 -10.12 12.98 -4.68
CA ILE A 68 -8.66 12.94 -4.64
C ILE A 68 -8.22 11.48 -4.75
N LEU A 69 -7.42 11.18 -5.77
CA LEU A 69 -6.82 9.87 -5.96
C LEU A 69 -5.39 9.89 -5.41
N LYS A 70 -5.15 9.06 -4.38
CA LYS A 70 -3.90 9.06 -3.63
C LYS A 70 -3.32 7.65 -3.53
N VAL A 71 -2.03 7.54 -3.80
CA VAL A 71 -1.24 6.36 -3.45
C VAL A 71 -0.84 6.47 -1.97
N SER A 72 -1.52 5.70 -1.13
CA SER A 72 -1.30 5.65 0.32
C SER A 72 -0.36 4.50 0.73
N SER A 73 0.22 4.57 1.93
CA SER A 73 1.00 3.46 2.49
C SER A 73 0.19 2.16 2.58
N SER A 74 -1.11 2.27 2.92
CA SER A 74 -2.02 1.12 2.94
C SER A 74 -2.13 0.47 1.56
N SER A 75 -2.42 1.25 0.52
CA SER A 75 -2.53 0.74 -0.85
C SER A 75 -1.21 0.19 -1.40
N VAL A 76 -0.06 0.75 -0.99
CA VAL A 76 1.26 0.21 -1.36
C VAL A 76 1.47 -1.17 -0.74
N ILE A 77 1.16 -1.35 0.54
CA ILE A 77 1.28 -2.65 1.22
C ILE A 77 0.32 -3.68 0.60
N GLU A 78 -0.91 -3.28 0.26
CA GLU A 78 -1.86 -4.16 -0.43
C GLU A 78 -1.37 -4.56 -1.82
N GLY A 79 -0.86 -3.60 -2.59
CA GLY A 79 -0.26 -3.86 -3.90
C GLY A 79 0.93 -4.82 -3.79
N ALA A 80 1.82 -4.58 -2.83
CA ALA A 80 3.00 -5.41 -2.58
C ALA A 80 2.62 -6.84 -2.19
N PHE A 81 1.63 -7.01 -1.30
CA PHE A 81 1.11 -8.33 -0.96
C PHE A 81 0.49 -9.02 -2.17
N LYS A 82 -0.37 -8.33 -2.94
CA LYS A 82 -1.04 -8.90 -4.12
C LYS A 82 -0.05 -9.31 -5.21
N TYR A 83 1.02 -8.54 -5.40
CA TYR A 83 2.11 -8.83 -6.32
C TYR A 83 2.84 -10.13 -5.94
N SER A 84 3.13 -10.30 -4.66
CA SER A 84 4.02 -11.35 -4.15
C SER A 84 3.30 -12.55 -3.54
N LYS A 85 1.95 -12.57 -3.53
CA LYS A 85 1.13 -13.59 -2.85
C LYS A 85 1.40 -15.04 -3.27
N ASN A 86 1.98 -15.24 -4.46
CA ASN A 86 2.24 -16.56 -5.04
C ASN A 86 3.74 -16.90 -5.06
N PHE A 87 4.60 -16.08 -4.44
CA PHE A 87 6.03 -16.37 -4.39
C PHE A 87 6.28 -17.63 -3.57
N SER A 88 7.17 -18.47 -4.07
CA SER A 88 7.70 -19.62 -3.35
C SER A 88 8.59 -19.19 -2.18
N LEU A 89 8.87 -20.14 -1.27
CA LEU A 89 9.78 -19.88 -0.15
C LEU A 89 11.19 -19.51 -0.64
N ASP A 90 11.68 -20.15 -1.71
CA ASP A 90 13.00 -19.86 -2.28
C ASP A 90 13.07 -18.44 -2.84
N GLU A 91 12.01 -17.97 -3.51
CA GLU A 91 11.90 -16.58 -3.94
C GLU A 91 11.93 -15.62 -2.75
N TRP A 92 11.21 -15.94 -1.67
CA TRP A 92 11.24 -15.12 -0.45
C TRP A 92 12.60 -15.09 0.22
N ILE A 93 13.32 -16.22 0.28
CA ILE A 93 14.69 -16.27 0.80
C ILE A 93 15.61 -15.39 -0.05
N LYS A 94 15.47 -15.42 -1.38
CA LYS A 94 16.24 -14.55 -2.28
C LYS A 94 15.95 -13.07 -2.00
N ILE A 95 14.68 -12.68 -1.93
CA ILE A 95 14.26 -11.31 -1.59
C ILE A 95 14.79 -10.88 -0.21
N GLU A 96 14.71 -11.75 0.80
CA GLU A 96 15.21 -11.46 2.15
C GLU A 96 16.72 -11.15 2.12
N ASN A 97 17.50 -11.99 1.43
CA ASN A 97 18.94 -11.83 1.31
C ASN A 97 19.31 -10.52 0.59
N GLU A 98 18.61 -10.21 -0.50
CA GLU A 98 18.82 -8.97 -1.26
C GLU A 98 18.46 -7.74 -0.44
N MET A 99 17.34 -7.78 0.29
CA MET A 99 16.93 -6.69 1.18
C MET A 99 17.98 -6.42 2.25
N ASN A 100 18.52 -7.49 2.86
CA ASN A 100 19.54 -7.38 3.90
C ASN A 100 20.89 -6.86 3.34
N ALA A 101 21.17 -7.09 2.07
CA ALA A 101 22.35 -6.55 1.37
C ALA A 101 22.13 -5.12 0.85
N PHE A 102 20.88 -4.69 0.68
CA PHE A 102 20.52 -3.39 0.14
C PHE A 102 20.92 -2.26 1.10
N ARG A 103 21.72 -1.32 0.61
CA ARG A 103 22.18 -0.17 1.41
C ARG A 103 21.31 1.05 1.12
N ILE A 104 20.67 1.58 2.16
CA ILE A 104 19.93 2.84 2.11
C ILE A 104 20.80 3.93 2.72
N ASP A 105 20.91 5.07 2.04
CA ASP A 105 21.53 6.26 2.62
C ASP A 105 20.68 6.76 3.79
N LYS A 106 21.22 6.69 5.00
CA LYS A 106 20.53 7.06 6.25
C LYS A 106 20.31 8.57 6.39
N ASN A 107 20.90 9.38 5.51
CA ASN A 107 20.68 10.82 5.49
C ASN A 107 19.35 11.20 4.83
N ILE A 108 18.66 10.24 4.18
CA ILE A 108 17.35 10.48 3.61
C ILE A 108 16.33 10.57 4.74
N GLU A 109 15.66 11.72 4.83
CA GLU A 109 14.56 11.89 5.77
C GLU A 109 13.37 11.05 5.31
N VAL A 110 12.96 10.09 6.14
CA VAL A 110 11.74 9.31 5.94
C VAL A 110 10.74 9.69 7.02
N GLY A 111 9.46 9.75 6.67
CA GLY A 111 8.38 10.22 7.53
C GLY A 111 8.42 9.59 8.94
N SER A 112 8.35 10.44 9.96
CA SER A 112 8.42 10.01 11.37
C SER A 112 7.12 9.35 11.85
N LEU A 113 5.98 9.73 11.26
CA LEU A 113 4.64 9.25 11.63
C LEU A 113 4.48 7.77 11.31
N THR A 114 4.03 7.01 12.31
CA THR A 114 3.59 5.63 12.11
C THR A 114 2.21 5.69 11.45
N PRO A 115 2.04 5.29 10.18
CA PRO A 115 0.75 5.37 9.54
C PRO A 115 -0.23 4.41 10.24
N LYS A 116 -1.43 4.90 10.56
CA LYS A 116 -2.56 3.99 10.86
C LYS A 116 -2.93 3.31 9.55
N LEU A 117 -2.45 2.08 9.36
CA LEU A 117 -2.71 1.32 8.15
C LEU A 117 -4.17 0.86 8.18
N TYR A 118 -4.86 1.02 7.06
CA TYR A 118 -6.25 0.58 6.89
C TYR A 118 -6.30 -0.37 5.71
N LEU A 119 -6.27 -1.67 5.98
CA LEU A 119 -6.00 -2.72 5.00
C LEU A 119 -7.19 -3.68 4.87
N GLU A 120 -7.31 -4.34 3.74
CA GLU A 120 -8.23 -5.48 3.56
C GLU A 120 -7.86 -6.62 4.54
N LYS A 121 -8.89 -7.27 5.12
CA LYS A 121 -8.68 -8.30 6.16
C LYS A 121 -7.94 -9.53 5.64
N ASP A 122 -8.12 -9.89 4.38
CA ASP A 122 -7.40 -10.97 3.72
C ASP A 122 -5.91 -10.63 3.57
N VAL A 123 -5.57 -9.37 3.26
CA VAL A 123 -4.18 -8.88 3.24
C VAL A 123 -3.57 -8.96 4.64
N ILE A 124 -4.28 -8.49 5.67
CA ILE A 124 -3.80 -8.60 7.07
C ILE A 124 -3.57 -10.08 7.44
N SER A 125 -4.51 -10.95 7.10
CA SER A 125 -4.41 -12.38 7.40
C SER A 125 -3.23 -13.03 6.69
N GLY A 126 -3.00 -12.70 5.42
CA GLY A 126 -1.85 -13.18 4.66
C GLY A 126 -0.51 -12.70 5.21
N LEU A 127 -0.41 -11.41 5.57
CA LEU A 127 0.79 -10.86 6.21
C LEU A 127 1.06 -11.52 7.58
N ASN A 128 0.03 -11.83 8.36
CA ASN A 128 0.17 -12.57 9.61
C ASN A 128 0.61 -14.02 9.38
N GLN A 129 0.18 -14.64 8.28
CA GLN A 129 0.61 -15.99 7.91
C GLN A 129 2.10 -16.01 7.54
N TYR A 130 2.58 -15.03 6.79
CA TYR A 130 4.01 -14.87 6.48
C TYR A 130 4.90 -14.72 7.72
N GLN A 131 4.37 -14.23 8.86
CA GLN A 131 5.15 -14.23 10.12
C GLN A 131 5.56 -15.64 10.56
N LYS A 132 4.75 -16.65 10.24
CA LYS A 132 5.05 -18.06 10.49
C LYS A 132 5.87 -18.66 9.35
N ASP A 133 5.49 -18.39 8.11
CA ASP A 133 6.14 -18.99 6.94
C ASP A 133 7.60 -18.57 6.80
N PHE A 134 7.94 -17.35 7.23
CA PHE A 134 9.32 -16.84 7.21
C PHE A 134 10.15 -17.27 8.45
N MET A 135 9.60 -18.11 9.34
CA MET A 135 10.38 -18.65 10.46
C MET A 135 11.47 -19.58 9.94
N LYS A 136 12.69 -19.38 10.44
CA LYS A 136 13.80 -20.33 10.26
C LYS A 136 13.62 -21.47 11.26
N GLU A 137 14.09 -22.68 10.94
CA GLU A 137 13.95 -23.86 11.80
C GLU A 137 14.49 -23.66 13.23
N SER A 138 15.48 -22.78 13.38
CA SER A 138 16.08 -22.42 14.67
C SER A 138 15.26 -21.41 15.50
N MET A 139 14.19 -20.83 14.94
CA MET A 139 13.39 -19.81 15.60
C MET A 139 12.26 -20.40 16.44
N ILE A 140 12.18 -19.96 17.69
CA ILE A 140 11.09 -20.34 18.61
C ILE A 140 9.88 -19.38 18.48
N ARG A 141 10.12 -18.14 18.02
CA ARG A 141 9.09 -17.10 17.89
C ARG A 141 8.88 -16.73 16.42
N VAL A 142 7.62 -16.41 16.08
CA VAL A 142 7.26 -15.88 14.76
C VAL A 142 8.01 -14.59 14.45
N VAL A 143 8.24 -14.38 13.16
CA VAL A 143 8.86 -13.17 12.63
C VAL A 143 7.98 -11.95 12.95
N ARG A 144 8.57 -10.80 13.27
CA ARG A 144 7.81 -9.58 13.54
C ARG A 144 7.09 -9.12 12.28
N LEU A 145 5.81 -8.77 12.39
CA LEU A 145 5.01 -8.27 11.26
C LEU A 145 5.66 -7.05 10.56
N SER A 146 6.38 -6.20 11.30
CA SER A 146 7.08 -5.05 10.72
C SER A 146 8.16 -5.48 9.74
N TYR A 147 8.84 -6.61 10.02
CA TYR A 147 9.87 -7.18 9.15
C TYR A 147 9.24 -7.87 7.94
N VAL A 148 8.14 -8.61 8.14
CA VAL A 148 7.35 -9.17 7.03
C VAL A 148 6.94 -8.06 6.06
N ILE A 149 6.40 -6.95 6.57
CA ILE A 149 6.04 -5.80 5.73
C ILE A 149 7.28 -5.24 5.00
N SER A 150 8.44 -5.13 5.67
CA SER A 150 9.67 -4.70 5.00
C SER A 150 10.04 -5.59 3.80
N ILE A 151 10.03 -6.91 3.97
CA ILE A 151 10.36 -7.87 2.90
C ILE A 151 9.36 -7.76 1.75
N VAL A 152 8.06 -7.79 2.06
CA VAL A 152 6.98 -7.74 1.05
C VAL A 152 7.04 -6.45 0.25
N VAL A 153 7.20 -5.31 0.93
CA VAL A 153 7.34 -4.01 0.27
C VAL A 153 8.62 -3.95 -0.55
N PHE A 154 9.74 -4.50 -0.07
CA PHE A 154 10.99 -4.51 -0.82
C PHE A 154 10.88 -5.29 -2.14
N ALA A 155 10.21 -6.46 -2.14
CA ALA A 155 9.93 -7.19 -3.37
C ALA A 155 9.19 -6.33 -4.39
N TYR A 156 8.19 -5.57 -3.93
CA TYR A 156 7.42 -4.68 -4.78
C TYR A 156 8.21 -3.44 -5.21
N TYR A 157 9.05 -2.89 -4.33
CA TYR A 157 9.99 -1.82 -4.66
C TYR A 157 10.88 -2.23 -5.83
N LYS A 158 11.51 -3.41 -5.76
CA LYS A 158 12.33 -3.93 -6.87
C LYS A 158 11.55 -4.04 -8.17
N TYR A 159 10.31 -4.53 -8.10
CA TYR A 159 9.42 -4.64 -9.26
C TYR A 159 9.11 -3.29 -9.90
N ILE A 160 8.72 -2.30 -9.09
CA ILE A 160 8.36 -0.95 -9.56
C ILE A 160 9.56 -0.20 -10.15
N PHE A 161 10.73 -0.36 -9.56
CA PHE A 161 11.95 0.34 -9.98
C PHE A 161 12.83 -0.48 -10.93
N HIS A 162 12.37 -1.65 -11.38
CA HIS A 162 13.10 -2.57 -12.28
C HIS A 162 14.52 -2.86 -11.80
N ILE A 163 14.70 -3.07 -10.50
CA ILE A 163 16.01 -3.37 -9.90
C ILE A 163 16.28 -4.87 -10.09
N GLU A 164 17.13 -5.19 -11.05
CA GLU A 164 17.63 -6.56 -11.25
C GLU A 164 18.64 -6.95 -10.16
N SER A 165 18.86 -8.26 -10.03
CA SER A 165 19.68 -8.87 -8.96
C SER A 165 20.99 -9.37 -9.55
#